data_AF-A0A4Y7VKS9-F1
#
_entry.id   AF-A0A4Y7VKS9-F1
#
_cell.length_a   1.000
_cell.length_b   1.000
_cell.length_c   1.000
_cell.angle_alpha   90.00
_cell.angle_beta   90.00
_cell.angle_gamma   90.00
#
_symmetry.space_group_name_H-M   'P 1'
#
loop_
_entity.id
_entity.type
_entity.pdbx_description
1 polymer ?
#
loop_
_entity_poly.entity_id
_entity_poly.type
_entity_poly.pdbx_seq_one_letter_code
_entity_poly.pdbx_strand_id
1 'polypeptide(L)' 'MITTRKLRKAGNSSVVSVPTEVIAALGISNGDNLKFNVKDNKVTIEKEVREDEEFFKLLDETFTEYNQALKRMVDL' A
#
# COMPACT_ATOMS: atom_id res chain seq x y z
N MET A 1 -16.31 1.41 9.21
CA MET A 1 -17.25 1.58 8.07
C MET A 1 -17.52 0.21 7.46
N ILE A 2 -18.77 -0.15 7.17
CA ILE A 2 -19.12 -1.41 6.51
C ILE A 2 -19.82 -1.05 5.20
N THR A 3 -19.27 -1.52 4.08
CA THR A 3 -19.82 -1.30 2.73
C THR A 3 -19.94 -2.63 2.03
N THR A 4 -21.08 -2.89 1.40
CA THR A 4 -21.32 -4.10 0.61
C THR A 4 -21.27 -3.76 -0.88
N ARG A 5 -20.68 -4.66 -1.68
CA ARG A 5 -20.61 -4.55 -3.13
C ARG A 5 -20.98 -5.89 -3.75
N LYS A 6 -21.76 -5.85 -4.82
CA LYS A 6 -22.21 -7.03 -5.54
C LYS A 6 -21.12 -7.52 -6.49
N LEU A 7 -20.82 -8.81 -6.47
CA LEU A 7 -20.00 -9.46 -7.48
C LEU A 7 -20.73 -9.41 -8.84
N ARG A 8 -20.06 -8.92 -9.87
CA ARG A 8 -20.62 -8.84 -11.23
C ARG A 8 -19.68 -9.46 -12.24
N LYS A 9 -20.23 -9.89 -13.37
CA LYS A 9 -19.45 -10.39 -14.50
C LYS A 9 -18.95 -9.22 -15.34
N ALA A 10 -17.67 -9.26 -15.72
CA ALA A 10 -17.07 -8.35 -16.69
C ALA A 10 -16.21 -9.18 -17.65
N GLY A 11 -16.69 -9.36 -18.89
CA GLY A 11 -16.10 -10.32 -19.83
C GLY A 11 -16.10 -11.74 -19.27
N ASN A 12 -14.92 -12.37 -19.24
CA ASN A 12 -14.72 -13.72 -18.69
C ASN A 12 -14.35 -13.74 -17.21
N SER A 13 -14.36 -12.58 -16.54
CA SER A 13 -13.93 -12.45 -15.14
C SER A 13 -15.09 -12.01 -14.24
N SER A 14 -14.97 -12.32 -12.95
CA SER A 14 -15.82 -11.75 -11.92
C SER A 14 -15.10 -10.57 -11.27
N VAL A 15 -15.80 -9.46 -11.09
CA VAL A 15 -15.25 -8.22 -10.53
C VAL A 15 -16.14 -7.67 -9.44
N VAL A 16 -15.54 -7.02 -8.46
CA VAL A 16 -16.20 -6.22 -7.43
C VAL A 16 -15.62 -4.81 -7.49
N SER A 17 -16.46 -3.78 -7.36
CA SER A 17 -15.97 -2.41 -7.28
C SER A 17 -15.40 -2.13 -5.91
N VAL A 18 -14.24 -1.47 -5.86
CA VAL A 18 -13.65 -0.96 -4.62
C VAL A 18 -14.29 0.40 -4.31
N PRO A 19 -14.86 0.61 -3.11
CA PRO A 19 -15.39 1.92 -2.71
C PRO A 19 -14.31 3.01 -2.75
N THR A 20 -14.69 4.24 -3.10
CA THR A 20 -13.77 5.39 -3.21
C THR A 20 -13.05 5.69 -1.90
N GLU A 21 -13.71 5.44 -0.77
CA GLU A 21 -13.13 5.63 0.56
C GLU A 21 -12.01 4.63 0.83
N VAL A 22 -12.15 3.38 0.33
CA VAL A 22 -11.11 2.35 0.45
C VAL A 22 -9.93 2.68 -0.46
N ILE A 23 -10.20 3.18 -1.67
CA ILE A 23 -9.16 3.66 -2.61
C ILE A 23 -8.33 4.77 -1.94
N ALA A 24 -8.99 5.76 -1.35
CA ALA A 24 -8.32 6.85 -0.64
C ALA A 24 -7.53 6.36 0.59
N ALA A 25 -8.13 5.48 1.40
CA ALA A 25 -7.49 4.97 2.61
C ALA A 25 -6.24 4.13 2.32
N LEU A 26 -6.23 3.36 1.22
CA LEU A 26 -5.07 2.58 0.80
C LEU A 26 -4.07 3.38 -0.05
N GLY A 27 -4.41 4.62 -0.44
CA GLY A 27 -3.56 5.44 -1.31
C GLY A 27 -3.25 4.75 -2.63
N ILE A 28 -4.24 4.06 -3.21
CA ILE A 28 -4.10 3.31 -4.47
C ILE A 28 -4.70 4.09 -5.65
N SER A 29 -4.12 3.90 -6.83
CA SER A 29 -4.57 4.51 -8.08
C SER A 29 -4.85 3.46 -9.16
N ASN A 30 -5.50 3.86 -10.25
CA ASN A 30 -5.64 2.97 -11.40
C ASN A 30 -4.27 2.54 -11.92
N GLY A 31 -4.03 1.23 -12.03
CA GLY A 31 -2.75 0.66 -12.43
C GLY A 31 -1.92 0.12 -11.27
N ASP A 32 -2.26 0.44 -10.02
CA ASP A 32 -1.63 -0.18 -8.85
C ASP A 32 -2.08 -1.64 -8.71
N ASN A 33 -1.16 -2.47 -8.24
CA ASN A 33 -1.45 -3.86 -7.89
C ASN A 33 -2.00 -3.96 -6.48
N LEU A 34 -2.90 -4.93 -6.29
CA LEU A 34 -3.50 -5.27 -5.01
C LEU A 34 -3.21 -6.72 -4.68
N LYS A 35 -2.76 -6.96 -3.45
CA LYS A 35 -2.54 -8.30 -2.91
C LYS A 35 -3.79 -8.77 -2.19
N PHE A 36 -4.26 -9.95 -2.57
CA PHE A 36 -5.40 -10.62 -1.94
C PHE A 36 -4.88 -11.74 -1.05
N ASN A 37 -5.06 -11.61 0.27
CA ASN A 37 -4.69 -12.64 1.22
C ASN A 37 -5.95 -13.34 1.74
N VAL A 38 -6.11 -14.63 1.43
CA VAL A 38 -7.28 -15.42 1.79
C VAL A 38 -6.93 -16.33 2.98
N LYS A 39 -7.60 -16.10 4.11
CA LYS A 39 -7.41 -16.89 5.33
C LYS A 39 -8.71 -16.94 6.12
N ASP A 40 -9.04 -18.09 6.72
CA ASP A 40 -10.19 -18.25 7.62
C ASP A 40 -11.53 -17.80 7.00
N ASN A 41 -11.74 -18.11 5.72
CA ASN A 41 -12.92 -17.69 4.93
C ASN A 41 -13.11 -16.16 4.86
N LYS A 42 -12.02 -15.41 5.04
CA LYS A 42 -11.94 -13.96 4.90
C LYS A 42 -10.87 -13.62 3.87
N VAL A 43 -11.03 -12.46 3.25
CA VAL A 43 -10.01 -11.88 2.37
C VAL A 43 -9.60 -10.53 2.93
N THR A 44 -8.29 -10.33 3.06
CA THR A 44 -7.70 -9.02 3.31
C THR A 44 -7.09 -8.53 2.00
N ILE A 45 -7.29 -7.24 1.71
CA ILE A 45 -6.74 -6.59 0.52
C ILE A 45 -5.72 -5.57 0.99
N GLU A 46 -4.52 -5.64 0.43
CA GLU A 46 -3.40 -4.77 0.76
C GLU A 46 -2.85 -4.16 -0.54
N LYS A 47 -2.34 -2.92 -0.46
CA LYS A 47 -1.57 -2.35 -1.56
C LYS A 47 -0.30 -3.19 -1.73
N GLU A 48 -0.01 -3.63 -2.95
CA GLU A 48 1.28 -4.25 -3.23
C GLU A 48 2.33 -3.14 -3.26
N VAL A 49 3.26 -3.19 -2.32
CA VAL A 49 4.45 -2.35 -2.35
C VAL A 49 5.57 -3.17 -2.99
N ARG A 50 6.25 -2.60 -3.98
CA ARG A 50 7.43 -3.23 -4.55
C ARG A 50 8.52 -3.27 -3.48
N GLU A 51 9.16 -4.42 -3.28
CA GLU A 51 10.25 -4.56 -2.29
C GLU A 51 11.33 -3.49 -2.49
N ASP A 52 11.60 -3.13 -3.75
CA ASP A 52 12.53 -2.08 -4.14
C ASP A 52 12.14 -0.72 -3.52
N GLU A 53 10.85 -0.35 -3.56
CA GLU A 53 10.36 0.92 -3.03
C GLU A 53 10.44 0.99 -1.50
N GLU A 54 10.13 -0.10 -0.80
CA GLU A 54 10.33 -0.18 0.65
C GLU A 54 11.81 -0.10 1.03
N PHE A 55 12.66 -0.79 0.28
CA PHE A 55 14.11 -0.76 0.49
C PHE A 55 14.68 0.65 0.29
N PHE A 56 14.31 1.34 -0.79
CA PHE A 56 14.76 2.71 -1.04
C PHE A 56 14.26 3.69 0.02
N LYS A 57 13.02 3.52 0.51
CA LYS A 57 12.49 4.36 1.59
C LYS A 57 13.25 4.16 2.89
N LEU A 58 13.54 2.92 3.27
CA LEU A 58 14.33 2.61 4.47
C LEU A 58 15.75 3.16 4.36
N LEU A 59 16.37 3.06 3.18
CA LEU A 59 17.68 3.65 2.92
C LEU A 59 17.66 5.16 3.11
N ASP A 60 16.67 5.85 2.54
CA ASP A 60 16.55 7.32 2.63
C ASP A 60 16.33 7.80 4.06
N GLU A 61 15.50 7.09 4.84
CA GLU A 61 15.30 7.34 6.28
C GLU A 61 16.62 7.18 7.06
N THR A 62 17.38 6.11 6.76
CA THR A 62 18.67 5.82 7.41
C THR A 62 19.72 6.90 7.08
N PHE A 63 19.82 7.30 5.81
CA PHE A 63 20.73 8.38 5.39
C PHE A 63 20.35 9.72 6.01
N THR A 64 19.05 9.99 6.13
CA THR A 64 18.54 11.21 6.78
C THR A 64 18.92 11.25 8.25
N GLU A 65 18.72 10.16 8.97
CA GLU A 65 19.12 10.05 10.38
C GLU A 65 20.63 10.24 10.56
N TYR A 66 21.44 9.59 9.72
CA TYR A 66 22.89 9.72 9.76
C TYR A 66 23.36 11.15 9.49
N ASN A 67 22.77 11.82 8.49
CA ASN A 67 23.09 13.22 8.18
C ASN A 67 22.72 14.16 9.32
N GLN A 68 21.58 13.93 10.00
CA GLN A 68 21.21 14.69 11.19
C GLN A 68 22.20 14.47 12.34
N ALA A 69 22.62 13.23 12.57
CA ALA A 69 23.61 12.90 13.59
C ALA A 69 24.95 13.61 13.32
N LEU A 70 25.44 13.58 12.08
CA LEU A 70 26.67 14.27 11.68
C LEU A 70 26.57 15.79 11.86
N LYS A 71 25.45 16.41 11.46
CA LYS A 71 25.25 17.85 11.66
C LYS A 71 25.32 18.25 13.13
N ARG A 72 24.70 17.46 14.03
CA ARG A 72 24.77 17.70 15.49
C ARG A 72 26.19 17.63 16.05
N MET A 73 27.10 16.89 15.39
CA MET A 73 28.51 16.80 15.80
C MET A 73 29.35 17.97 15.28
N VAL A 74 28.93 18.64 14.20
CA VAL A 74 29.61 19.82 13.64
C VAL A 74 29.20 21.10 14.38
N ASP A 75 27.99 21.13 14.94
CA ASP A 75 27.47 22.25 15.74
C ASP A 75 27.93 22.20 17.23
N LEU A 76 28.86 21.29 17.58
CA LEU A 76 29.54 21.14 18.89
C LEU A 76 30.96 21.71 18.83
#